data_AF-A0A4P7H911-F1
#
_entry.id   AF-A0A4P7H911-F1
#
_cell.length_a   1.000
_cell.length_b   1.000
_cell.length_c   1.000
_cell.angle_alpha   90.00
_cell.angle_beta   90.00
_cell.angle_gamma   90.00
#
_symmetry.space_group_name_H-M   'P 1'
#
loop_
_entity.id
_entity.type
_entity.pdbx_description
1 polymer ?
#
loop_
_entity_poly.entity_id
_entity_poly.type
_entity_poly.pdbx_seq_one_letter_code
_entity_poly.pdbx_strand_id
1 'polypeptide(L)' 'MTEAKFAVGDRVRHVSIGRHGVVVAVDTEYSPAHDENDLSLNPSVRDSPWYRVTLEDENGQPVETYLSESQIDSE' A
#
# COMPACT_ATOMS: atom_id res chain seq x y z
N MET A 1 -14.72 12.76 -3.48
CA MET A 1 -14.54 11.32 -3.70
C MET A 1 -13.06 11.14 -3.84
N THR A 2 -12.42 10.43 -2.91
CA THR A 2 -10.99 10.18 -2.98
C THR A 2 -10.79 9.10 -4.03
N GLU A 3 -10.35 9.48 -5.23
CA GLU A 3 -10.05 8.53 -6.29
C GLU A 3 -8.73 7.85 -5.99
N ALA A 4 -8.71 6.52 -6.02
CA ALA A 4 -7.48 5.76 -5.88
C ALA A 4 -6.63 5.93 -7.15
N LYS A 5 -5.36 6.31 -6.98
CA LYS A 5 -4.39 6.41 -8.09
C LYS A 5 -4.02 5.06 -8.72
N PHE A 6 -4.09 3.98 -7.94
CA PHE A 6 -3.70 2.64 -8.37
C PHE A 6 -4.87 1.67 -8.28
N ALA A 7 -4.89 0.64 -9.11
CA ALA A 7 -5.92 -0.40 -9.10
C ALA A 7 -5.31 -1.78 -8.81
N VAL A 8 -6.18 -2.75 -8.49
CA VAL A 8 -5.76 -4.14 -8.30
C VAL A 8 -5.13 -4.68 -9.60
N GLY A 9 -3.93 -5.22 -9.49
CA GLY A 9 -3.10 -5.69 -10.59
C GLY A 9 -2.03 -4.70 -11.07
N ASP A 10 -2.07 -3.44 -10.62
CA ASP A 10 -1.02 -2.48 -10.94
C ASP A 10 0.32 -2.85 -10.28
N ARG A 11 1.40 -2.70 -11.05
CA ARG A 11 2.77 -2.84 -10.54
C ARG A 11 3.17 -1.52 -9.90
N VAL A 12 3.57 -1.58 -8.64
CA VAL A 12 3.95 -0.42 -7.85
C VAL A 12 5.29 -0.65 -7.18
N ARG A 13 5.95 0.43 -6.78
CA ARG A 13 7.23 0.38 -6.09
C ARG A 13 7.13 1.04 -4.73
N HIS A 14 7.57 0.36 -3.70
CA HIS A 14 7.66 0.94 -2.37
C HIS A 14 8.73 2.03 -2.36
N VAL A 15 8.36 3.27 -2.05
CA VAL A 15 9.24 4.45 -2.14
C VAL A 15 10.43 4.37 -1.17
N SER A 16 10.19 4.02 0.10
CA SER A 16 11.27 3.95 1.11
C SER A 16 12.25 2.79 0.92
N ILE A 17 11.77 1.62 0.51
CA ILE A 17 12.57 0.39 0.43
C ILE A 17 13.08 0.14 -1.01
N GLY A 18 12.44 0.76 -2.00
CA GLY A 18 12.76 0.61 -3.42
C GLY A 18 12.36 -0.73 -4.04
N ARG A 19 11.56 -1.55 -3.34
CA ARG A 19 11.12 -2.88 -3.79
C ARG A 19 9.87 -2.81 -4.66
N HIS A 20 9.77 -3.72 -5.62
CA HIS A 20 8.61 -3.84 -6.49
C HIS A 20 7.54 -4.72 -5.83
N GLY A 21 6.30 -4.41 -6.14
CA GLY A 21 5.16 -5.21 -5.75
C GLY A 21 3.99 -5.01 -6.68
N VAL A 22 2.90 -5.69 -6.36
CA VAL A 22 1.64 -5.61 -7.11
C VAL A 22 0.51 -5.30 -6.15
N VAL A 23 -0.36 -4.38 -6.52
CA VAL A 23 -1.57 -4.06 -5.76
C VAL A 23 -2.54 -5.24 -5.86
N VAL A 24 -2.96 -5.79 -4.71
CA VAL A 24 -3.92 -6.89 -4.62
C VAL A 24 -5.28 -6.46 -4.10
N ALA A 25 -5.33 -5.36 -3.35
CA ALA A 25 -6.57 -4.73 -2.91
C ALA A 25 -6.39 -3.22 -2.76
N VAL A 26 -7.49 -2.49 -2.90
CA VAL A 26 -7.56 -1.03 -2.74
C VAL A 26 -8.72 -0.71 -1.82
N ASP A 27 -8.41 -0.07 -0.71
CA ASP A 27 -9.36 0.31 0.32
C ASP A 27 -9.38 1.83 0.42
N THR A 28 -10.40 2.47 -0.15
CA THR A 28 -10.58 3.93 -0.06
C THR A 28 -11.01 4.39 1.32
N GLU A 29 -11.48 3.47 2.16
CA GLU A 29 -11.91 3.72 3.53
C GLU A 29 -10.93 3.06 4.51
N TYR A 30 -10.60 3.80 5.56
CA TYR A 30 -9.76 3.27 6.63
C TYR A 30 -10.44 2.08 7.34
N SER A 31 -9.69 1.01 7.59
CA SER A 31 -10.14 -0.19 8.30
C SER A 31 -9.13 -0.58 9.38
N PRO A 32 -9.55 -1.22 10.50
CA PRO A 32 -8.63 -1.61 11.58
C PRO A 32 -7.58 -2.65 11.16
N ALA A 33 -7.76 -3.33 10.03
CA ALA A 33 -6.72 -4.17 9.43
C ALA A 33 -5.48 -3.37 8.98
N HIS A 34 -5.61 -2.05 8.78
CA HIS A 34 -4.49 -1.18 8.39
C HIS A 34 -3.59 -0.80 9.58
N ASP A 35 -4.03 -1.09 10.81
CA ASP A 35 -3.29 -0.74 12.05
C ASP A 35 -2.06 -1.64 12.28
N GLU A 36 -1.95 -2.77 11.56
CA GLU A 36 -0.85 -3.73 11.70
C GLU A 36 0.54 -3.15 11.43
N ASN A 37 0.65 -1.98 10.79
CA ASN A 37 1.92 -1.36 10.46
C ASN A 37 2.23 -0.09 11.27
N ASP A 38 1.43 0.27 12.28
CA ASP A 38 1.57 1.54 13.06
C ASP A 38 1.48 2.84 12.22
N LEU A 39 1.44 2.73 10.88
CA LEU A 39 1.31 3.82 9.91
C LEU A 39 -0.06 4.51 9.99
N SER A 40 -1.07 3.80 10.48
CA SER A 40 -2.44 4.27 10.71
C SER A 40 -2.54 5.34 11.82
N LEU A 41 -1.47 5.60 12.56
CA LEU A 41 -1.44 6.63 13.62
C LEU A 41 -1.48 8.06 13.07
N ASN A 42 -1.19 8.26 11.78
CA ASN A 42 -1.27 9.57 11.14
C ASN A 42 -2.69 9.82 10.58
N PRO A 43 -3.45 10.80 11.10
CA PRO A 43 -4.81 11.06 10.65
C PRO A 43 -4.87 11.47 9.17
N SER A 44 -3.84 12.15 8.65
CA SER A 44 -3.75 12.50 7.22
C SER A 44 -3.63 11.27 6.31
N VAL A 45 -3.09 10.17 6.82
CA VAL A 45 -2.96 8.90 6.08
C VAL A 45 -4.26 8.11 6.13
N ARG A 46 -5.07 8.26 7.19
CA ARG A 46 -6.42 7.65 7.26
C ARG A 46 -7.40 8.24 6.25
N ASP A 47 -7.20 9.49 5.84
CA ASP A 47 -8.05 10.17 4.84
C ASP A 47 -7.65 9.81 3.39
N SER A 48 -6.49 9.16 3.22
CA SER A 48 -5.99 8.70 1.92
C SER A 48 -6.38 7.25 1.65
N PRO A 49 -6.46 6.84 0.37
CA PRO A 49 -6.69 5.45 0.02
C PRO A 49 -5.50 4.57 0.44
N TRP A 50 -5.83 3.38 0.90
CA TRP A 50 -4.91 2.35 1.33
C TRP A 50 -4.80 1.27 0.26
N TYR A 51 -3.60 0.73 0.11
CA TYR A 51 -3.28 -0.25 -0.92
C TYR A 51 -2.64 -1.44 -0.25
N ARG A 52 -3.26 -2.60 -0.42
CA ARG A 52 -2.63 -3.86 -0.07
C ARG A 52 -1.77 -4.27 -1.25
N VAL A 53 -0.47 -4.32 -1.03
CA VAL A 53 0.50 -4.72 -2.04
C VAL A 53 1.18 -6.01 -1.64
N THR A 54 1.47 -6.86 -2.62
CA THR A 54 2.36 -8.00 -2.43
C THR A 54 3.76 -7.56 -2.86
N LEU A 55 4.66 -7.38 -1.91
CA LEU A 55 6.06 -7.06 -2.14
C LEU A 55 6.89 -8.35 -2.14
N GLU A 56 7.96 -8.39 -2.92
CA GLU A 56 8.94 -9.48 -2.78
C GLU A 56 9.90 -9.17 -1.62
N ASP A 57 10.03 -10.10 -0.68
CA ASP A 57 11.01 -10.00 0.39
C ASP A 57 12.44 -10.33 -0.09
N GLU A 58 13.45 -10.24 0.78
CA GLU A 58 14.86 -10.57 0.47
C GLU A 58 15.03 -12.00 -0.05
N ASN A 59 14.10 -12.88 0.30
CA ASN A 59 14.07 -14.27 -0.14
C ASN A 59 13.27 -14.48 -1.45
N GLY A 60 12.80 -13.40 -2.09
CA GLY A 60 11.90 -13.46 -3.25
C GLY A 60 10.50 -13.98 -2.90
N GLN A 61 10.12 -13.94 -1.63
CA GLN A 61 8.81 -14.41 -1.18
C GLN A 61 7.78 -13.28 -1.24
N PRO A 62 6.59 -13.52 -1.79
CA PRO A 62 5.51 -12.55 -1.79
C PRO A 62 5.02 -12.32 -0.36
N VAL A 63 5.26 -11.13 0.19
CA VAL A 63 4.76 -10.68 1.48
C VAL A 63 3.69 -9.62 1.27
N GLU A 64 2.55 -9.81 1.89
CA GLU A 64 1.46 -8.85 1.84
C GLU A 64 1.73 -7.70 2.81
N THR A 65 1.65 -6.48 2.31
CA THR A 65 1.95 -5.26 3.08
C THR A 65 0.91 -4.21 2.77
N TYR A 66 0.37 -3.59 3.80
CA TYR A 66 -0.49 -2.42 3.66
C TYR A 66 0.36 -1.16 3.57
N LEU A 67 0.17 -0.41 2.48
CA LEU A 67 0.85 0.85 2.23
C LEU A 67 -0.17 1.94 1.93
N SER A 68 0.17 3.17 2.31
CA SER A 68 -0.57 4.36 1.91
C SER A 68 -0.15 4.83 0.52
N GLU A 69 -1.00 5.63 -0.14
CA GLU A 69 -0.68 6.21 -1.46
C GLU A 69 0.70 6.89 -1.51
N SER A 70 1.10 7.58 -0.44
CA SER A 70 2.38 8.30 -0.37
C SER A 70 3.62 7.39 -0.31
N GLN A 71 3.44 6.10 -0.01
CA GLN A 71 4.52 5.12 0.12
C GLN A 71 4.73 4.27 -1.12
N ILE A 72 3.83 4.37 -2.10
CA ILE A 72 3.90 3.66 -3.36
C ILE A 72 4.04 4.65 -4.51
N ASP A 73 4.84 4.27 -5.50
CA ASP A 73 5.03 5.00 -6.74
C ASP A 73 4.71 4.06 -7.91
N SER A 74 4.16 4.63 -8.98
CA SER A 74 4.06 3.93 -10.27
C SER A 74 5.46 3.70 -10.83
N GLU A 75 5.76 2.47 -11.28
CA GLU A 75 6.99 2.20 -12.06
C GLU A 75 7.04 3.00 -13.39
#